data_AF-A0AAV1KZ76-F1
#
_entry.id   AF-A0AAV1KZ76-F1
#
_cell.length_a   1.000
_cell.length_b   1.000
_cell.length_c   1.000
_cell.angle_alpha   90.00
_cell.angle_beta   90.00
_cell.angle_gamma   90.00
#
_symmetry.space_group_name_H-M   'P 1'
#
loop_
_entity.id
_entity.type
_entity.pdbx_description
1 polymer ?
#
loop_
_entity_poly.entity_id
_entity_poly.type
_entity_poly.pdbx_seq_one_letter_code
_entity_poly.pdbx_strand_id
1 'polypeptide(L)'
;MDGKHIVIQSPYHSGTEFYNYKHTYSIVLLALVDRTYKFIFADVGCQGRISDGGVFRNSLLFQKLSRGDLNLPALSPLSGCDNAMPYVFVADNAFPLQTNIMKPYPGEHPEGSLKRNFN
;
A
#
# COMPACT_ATOMS: atom_id res chain seq x y z
N MET A 1 -0.96 -4.68 1.31
CA MET A 1 -1.36 -3.30 1.61
C MET A 1 -1.98 -2.76 0.35
N ASP A 2 -3.17 -2.19 0.47
CA ASP A 2 -3.91 -1.68 -0.68
C ASP A 2 -4.83 -0.54 -0.26
N GLY A 3 -5.22 0.27 -1.23
CA GLY A 3 -6.22 1.32 -1.08
C GLY A 3 -7.57 0.91 -1.67
N LYS A 4 -8.65 1.40 -1.07
CA LYS A 4 -10.01 1.22 -1.60
C LYS A 4 -10.79 2.52 -1.54
N HIS A 5 -11.32 2.94 -2.68
CA HIS A 5 -12.30 4.02 -2.72
C HIS A 5 -13.65 3.55 -2.18
N ILE A 6 -14.13 4.21 -1.14
CA ILE A 6 -15.50 4.07 -0.62
C ILE A 6 -16.30 5.22 -1.21
N VAL A 7 -17.28 4.90 -2.04
CA VAL A 7 -18.14 5.90 -2.71
C VAL A 7 -19.01 6.59 -1.68
N ILE A 8 -19.09 7.92 -1.77
CA ILE A 8 -19.92 8.78 -0.93
C ILE A 8 -20.73 9.75 -1.79
N GLN A 9 -21.75 10.36 -1.20
CA GLN A 9 -22.34 11.55 -1.78
C GLN A 9 -21.34 12.72 -1.68
N SER A 10 -21.34 13.60 -2.69
CA SER A 10 -20.50 14.80 -2.68
C SER A 10 -20.74 15.63 -1.42
N PRO A 11 -19.70 15.89 -0.60
CA PRO A 11 -19.85 16.77 0.54
C PRO A 11 -20.17 18.21 0.12
N TYR A 12 -20.86 18.95 0.98
CA TYR A 12 -21.29 20.31 0.68
C TYR A 12 -20.07 21.21 0.41
N HIS A 13 -20.12 21.97 -0.67
CA HIS A 13 -19.04 22.88 -1.12
C HIS A 13 -17.65 22.23 -1.31
N SER A 14 -17.55 20.92 -1.52
CA SER A 14 -16.23 20.25 -1.63
C SER A 14 -15.54 20.40 -2.99
N GLY A 15 -16.19 21.01 -3.99
CA GLY A 15 -15.68 21.04 -5.36
C GLY A 15 -15.30 19.63 -5.85
N THR A 16 -14.04 19.44 -6.24
CA THR A 16 -13.50 18.14 -6.70
C THR A 16 -12.64 17.42 -5.67
N GLU A 17 -12.65 17.85 -4.40
CA GLU A 17 -11.77 17.28 -3.37
C GLU A 17 -11.95 15.76 -3.23
N PHE A 18 -13.19 15.29 -3.22
CA PHE A 18 -13.52 13.87 -3.09
C PHE A 18 -13.71 13.17 -4.44
N TYR A 19 -13.61 13.89 -5.56
CA TYR A 19 -13.85 13.36 -6.89
C TYR A 19 -12.63 12.58 -7.40
N ASN A 20 -12.81 11.28 -7.69
CA ASN A 20 -11.75 10.36 -8.08
C ASN A 20 -11.69 10.12 -9.59
N TYR A 21 -10.66 9.39 -10.03
CA TYR A 21 -10.43 9.02 -11.43
C TYR A 21 -11.51 8.10 -12.03
N LYS A 22 -12.35 7.48 -11.19
CA LYS A 22 -13.51 6.66 -11.62
C LYS A 22 -14.79 7.48 -11.74
N HIS A 23 -14.68 8.80 -11.80
CA HIS A 23 -15.81 9.72 -11.95
C HIS A 23 -16.85 9.65 -10.82
N THR A 24 -16.42 9.31 -9.60
CA THR A 24 -17.26 9.25 -8.40
C THR A 24 -16.67 10.07 -7.26
N TYR A 25 -17.51 10.52 -6.33
CA TYR A 25 -17.05 11.08 -5.06
C TYR A 25 -16.75 9.94 -4.09
N SER A 26 -15.60 9.98 -3.43
CA SER A 26 -15.16 8.90 -2.54
C SER A 26 -14.26 9.41 -1.41
N ILE A 27 -14.15 8.60 -0.38
CA ILE A 27 -13.01 8.62 0.56
C ILE A 27 -12.15 7.38 0.33
N VAL A 28 -10.90 7.42 0.77
CA VAL A 28 -9.97 6.29 0.69
C VAL A 28 -9.94 5.54 2.02
N LEU A 29 -10.03 4.21 1.94
CA LEU A 29 -9.62 3.25 2.96
C LEU A 29 -8.23 2.75 2.58
N LEU A 30 -7.22 3.02 3.39
CA LEU A 30 -5.92 2.36 3.30
C LEU A 30 -5.92 1.20 4.30
N ALA A 31 -5.59 0.00 3.83
CA ALA A 31 -5.60 -1.19 4.66
C ALA A 31 -4.32 -2.02 4.56
N LEU A 32 -3.93 -2.59 5.69
CA LEU A 32 -2.90 -3.61 5.80
C LEU A 32 -3.49 -4.85 6.48
N VAL A 33 -3.25 -6.01 5.88
CA VAL A 33 -3.73 -7.30 6.35
C VAL A 33 -2.55 -8.23 6.64
N ASP A 34 -2.75 -9.14 7.59
CA ASP A 34 -1.79 -10.21 7.87
C ASP A 34 -1.99 -11.44 6.96
N ARG A 35 -1.14 -12.46 7.15
CA ARG A 35 -1.18 -13.73 6.42
C ARG A 35 -2.48 -14.54 6.61
N THR A 36 -3.30 -14.20 7.61
CA THR A 36 -4.60 -14.84 7.88
C THR A 36 -5.76 -13.99 7.37
N TYR A 37 -5.49 -13.00 6.52
CA TYR A 37 -6.46 -12.07 5.95
C TYR A 37 -7.17 -11.20 7.00
N LYS A 38 -6.55 -10.96 8.16
CA LYS A 38 -7.07 -10.06 9.19
C LYS A 38 -6.49 -8.67 9.01
N PHE A 39 -7.34 -7.65 9.12
CA PHE A 39 -6.87 -6.27 9.18
C PHE A 39 -6.03 -6.06 10.44
N ILE A 40 -4.80 -5.61 10.25
CA ILE A 40 -3.89 -5.21 11.34
C ILE A 40 -3.70 -3.69 11.39
N PHE A 41 -4.10 -3.00 10.34
CA PHE A 41 -4.18 -1.55 10.28
C PHE A 41 -5.22 -1.12 9.24
N ALA A 42 -5.98 -0.07 9.56
CA ALA A 42 -6.89 0.60 8.66
C ALA A 42 -6.88 2.11 8.95
N ASP A 43 -6.85 2.91 7.89
CA ASP A 43 -6.97 4.38 7.94
C ASP A 43 -8.04 4.79 6.92
N VAL A 44 -9.04 5.57 7.34
CA VAL A 44 -10.26 5.83 6.56
C VAL A 44 -10.61 7.30 6.62
N GLY A 45 -10.94 7.86 5.47
CA GLY A 45 -11.53 9.21 5.39
C GLY A 45 -10.69 10.21 4.59
N CYS A 46 -9.51 9.81 4.09
CA CYS A 46 -8.75 10.66 3.18
C CYS A 46 -9.56 10.96 1.92
N GLN A 47 -9.40 12.15 1.36
CA GLN A 47 -10.15 12.59 0.18
C GLN A 47 -9.88 11.69 -1.02
N GLY A 48 -10.94 11.31 -1.75
CA GLY A 48 -10.89 10.36 -2.86
C GLY A 48 -10.05 10.77 -4.07
N ARG A 49 -9.59 12.03 -4.15
CA ARG A 49 -8.65 12.46 -5.19
C ARG A 49 -7.20 12.05 -4.91
N ILE A 50 -6.89 11.68 -3.67
CA ILE A 50 -5.52 11.38 -3.23
C ILE A 50 -5.19 9.94 -3.62
N SER A 51 -4.00 9.72 -4.19
CA SER A 51 -3.53 8.38 -4.55
C SER A 51 -3.19 7.55 -3.32
N ASP A 52 -3.22 6.23 -3.44
CA ASP A 52 -2.92 5.31 -2.31
C ASP A 52 -1.53 5.54 -1.73
N GLY A 53 -0.53 5.83 -2.57
CA GLY A 53 0.81 6.24 -2.13
C GLY A 53 0.82 7.56 -1.37
N GLY A 54 -0.04 8.51 -1.73
CA GLY A 54 -0.24 9.78 -1.02
C GLY A 54 -0.91 9.58 0.34
N VAL A 55 -1.94 8.73 0.41
CA VAL A 55 -2.59 8.35 1.68
C VAL A 55 -1.60 7.65 2.59
N PHE A 56 -0.85 6.67 2.07
CA PHE A 56 0.15 5.95 2.82
C PHE A 56 1.23 6.86 3.40
N ARG A 57 1.81 7.76 2.61
CA ARG A 57 2.86 8.69 3.09
C ARG A 57 2.40 9.57 4.25
N ASN A 58 1.11 9.87 4.35
CA ASN A 58 0.52 10.69 5.42
C ASN A 58 -0.05 9.85 6.58
N SER A 59 -0.03 8.53 6.49
CA SER A 59 -0.60 7.62 7.50
C SER A 59 0.31 7.44 8.72
N LEU A 60 -0.29 7.07 9.87
CA LEU A 60 0.44 6.65 11.06
C LEU A 60 1.33 5.42 10.79
N LEU A 61 0.89 4.53 9.90
CA LEU A 61 1.65 3.34 9.50
C LEU A 61 3.00 3.73 8.89
N PHE A 62 3.02 4.67 7.94
CA PHE A 62 4.27 5.15 7.35
C PHE A 62 5.18 5.84 8.37
N GLN A 63 4.61 6.63 9.29
CA GLN A 63 5.39 7.28 10.35
C GLN A 63 6.09 6.25 11.25
N LYS A 64 5.35 5.23 11.72
CA LYS A 64 5.92 4.17 12.55
C LYS A 64 6.92 3.31 11.78
N LEU A 65 6.63 2.98 10.53
CA LEU A 65 7.55 2.23 9.67
C LEU A 65 8.88 2.99 9.50
N SER A 66 8.81 4.28 9.18
CA SER A 66 9.99 5.12 8.92
C SER A 66 10.85 5.35 10.17
N ARG A 67 10.24 5.27 11.36
CA ARG A 67 10.95 5.42 12.64
C ARG A 67 11.46 4.08 13.21
N GLY A 68 11.05 2.96 12.64
CA GLY A 68 11.34 1.63 13.20
C GLY A 68 10.43 1.23 14.39
N ASP A 69 9.34 1.96 14.64
CA ASP A 69 8.46 1.77 15.79
C ASP A 69 7.46 0.61 15.64
N LEU A 70 7.53 -0.13 14.53
CA LEU A 70 6.66 -1.29 14.29
C LEU A 70 7.17 -2.58 14.94
N ASN A 71 8.37 -2.57 15.53
CA ASN A 71 9.00 -3.75 16.13
C ASN A 71 9.00 -4.97 15.19
N LEU A 72 9.34 -4.72 13.91
CA LEU A 72 9.47 -5.79 12.93
C LEU A 72 10.59 -6.75 13.35
N PRO A 73 10.48 -8.06 13.03
CA PRO A 73 11.54 -9.00 13.32
C PRO A 73 12.85 -8.57 12.65
N ALA A 74 13.97 -8.95 13.27
CA ALA A 74 15.29 -8.77 12.68
C ALA A 74 15.40 -9.51 11.33
N LEU A 75 16.37 -9.10 10.52
CA LEU A 75 16.66 -9.76 9.24
C LEU A 75 16.88 -11.26 9.46
N SER A 76 16.29 -12.08 8.60
CA SER A 76 16.45 -13.54 8.65
C SER A 76 16.64 -14.10 7.26
N PRO A 77 17.46 -15.15 7.09
CA PRO A 77 17.59 -15.83 5.81
C PRO A 77 16.25 -16.44 5.36
N LEU A 78 15.98 -16.40 4.06
CA LEU A 78 14.90 -17.17 3.45
C LEU A 78 15.34 -18.63 3.33
N SER A 79 14.39 -19.57 3.34
CA SER A 79 14.69 -21.00 3.13
C SER A 79 15.48 -21.22 1.84
N GLY A 80 16.70 -21.75 1.96
CA GLY A 80 17.59 -21.97 0.81
C GLY A 80 18.41 -20.76 0.36
N CYS A 81 18.46 -19.69 1.16
CA CYS A 81 19.33 -18.53 0.94
C CYS A 81 20.14 -18.21 2.19
N ASP A 82 21.43 -17.97 2.03
CA ASP A 82 22.30 -17.55 3.15
C ASP A 82 22.17 -16.05 3.46
N ASN A 83 21.64 -15.26 2.51
CA ASN A 83 21.50 -13.82 2.68
C ASN A 83 20.30 -13.50 3.57
N ALA A 84 20.57 -12.78 4.66
CA ALA A 84 19.53 -12.27 5.55
C ALA A 84 18.67 -11.21 4.84
N MET A 85 17.35 -11.38 4.88
CA MET A 85 16.38 -10.50 4.23
C MET A 85 15.45 -9.85 5.25
N PRO A 86 14.95 -8.63 4.98
CA PRO A 86 13.95 -8.00 5.82
C PRO A 86 12.59 -8.67 5.67
N TYR A 87 11.80 -8.60 6.73
CA TYR A 87 10.36 -8.83 6.63
C TYR A 87 9.72 -7.65 5.93
N VAL A 88 8.91 -7.94 4.91
CA VAL A 88 8.30 -6.93 4.05
C VAL A 88 6.77 -7.03 4.08
N PHE A 89 6.12 -5.88 3.94
CA PHE A 89 4.73 -5.81 3.53
C PHE A 89 4.64 -5.84 2.01
N VAL A 90 3.79 -6.69 1.46
CA VAL A 90 3.49 -6.68 0.02
C VAL A 90 2.46 -5.60 -0.27
N ALA A 91 2.72 -4.79 -1.28
CA ALA A 91 1.91 -3.65 -1.66
C ALA A 91 1.74 -3.58 -3.18
N ASP A 92 0.71 -2.90 -3.66
CA ASP A 92 0.48 -2.71 -5.08
C ASP A 92 1.49 -1.72 -5.71
N ASN A 93 1.34 -1.42 -7.01
CA ASN A 93 2.26 -0.54 -7.72
C ASN A 93 2.13 0.95 -7.31
N ALA A 94 1.06 1.37 -6.64
CA ALA A 94 0.86 2.75 -6.20
C ALA A 94 1.76 3.12 -5.00
N PHE A 95 2.32 2.14 -4.29
CA PHE A 95 3.24 2.36 -3.18
C PHE A 95 4.71 2.39 -3.63
N PRO A 96 5.60 3.05 -2.87
CA PRO A 96 7.04 3.04 -3.14
C PRO A 96 7.71 1.75 -2.66
N LEU A 97 8.74 1.29 -3.38
CA LEU A 97 9.63 0.22 -2.90
C LEU A 97 10.44 0.74 -1.71
N GLN A 98 10.52 -0.03 -0.62
CA GLN A 98 11.29 0.31 0.59
C GLN A 98 11.88 -0.95 1.22
N THR A 99 12.75 -0.80 2.22
CA THR A 99 13.35 -1.92 2.96
C THR A 99 12.31 -2.91 3.48
N ASN A 100 11.16 -2.42 3.96
CA ASN A 100 10.09 -3.24 4.51
C ASN A 100 8.80 -3.20 3.65
N ILE A 101 8.90 -2.77 2.38
CA ILE A 101 7.77 -2.76 1.44
C ILE A 101 8.22 -3.32 0.10
N MET A 102 7.56 -4.38 -0.34
CA MET A 102 7.77 -4.99 -1.65
C MET A 102 6.59 -4.69 -2.56
N LYS A 103 6.90 -4.33 -3.82
CA LYS A 103 5.92 -4.00 -4.87
C LYS A 103 6.25 -4.74 -6.16
N PRO A 104 5.29 -4.89 -7.10
CA PRO A 104 5.54 -5.39 -8.44
C PRO A 104 6.62 -4.60 -9.19
N TYR A 105 7.29 -5.25 -10.15
CA TYR A 105 8.17 -4.58 -11.10
C TYR A 105 7.37 -3.61 -11.99
N PRO A 106 7.89 -2.39 -12.24
CA PRO A 106 7.20 -1.41 -13.06
C PRO A 106 7.32 -1.72 -14.56
N GLY A 107 6.30 -1.33 -15.32
CA GLY A 107 6.26 -1.44 -16.77
C GLY A 107 5.69 -2.77 -17.27
N GLU A 108 5.75 -2.95 -18.58
CA GLU A 108 5.30 -4.19 -19.23
C GLU A 108 6.43 -5.20 -19.33
N HIS A 109 6.09 -6.47 -19.16
CA HIS A 109 7.04 -7.56 -19.18
C HIS A 109 6.58 -8.67 -20.13
N PRO A 110 7.49 -9.25 -20.94
CA PRO A 110 7.15 -10.34 -21.85
C PRO A 110 6.50 -11.51 -21.13
N GLU A 111 5.61 -12.22 -21.82
CA GLU A 111 5.01 -13.45 -21.32
C GLU A 111 6.07 -14.48 -20.95
N GLY A 112 5.92 -15.14 -19.80
CA GLY A 112 6.88 -16.11 -19.28
C GLY A 112 8.16 -15.52 -18.66
N SER A 113 8.38 -14.20 -18.71
CA SER A 113 9.54 -13.59 -18.06
C SER A 113 9.44 -13.66 -16.54
N LEU A 114 10.60 -13.75 -15.86
CA LEU A 114 10.67 -13.78 -14.38
C LEU A 114 9.95 -12.59 -13.74
N LYS A 115 10.07 -11.40 -14.32
CA LYS A 115 9.40 -10.20 -13.81
C LYS A 115 7.88 -10.28 -13.93
N ARG A 116 7.36 -10.87 -15.01
CA ARG A 116 5.92 -11.08 -15.18
C ARG A 116 5.39 -12.20 -14.27
N ASN A 117 6.17 -13.24 -14.04
CA ASN A 117 5.78 -14.33 -13.13
C ASN A 117 5.83 -13.89 -11.66
N PHE A 118 6.66 -12.91 -11.34
CA PHE A 118 6.71 -12.29 -10.02
C PHE A 118 5.53 -11.35 -9.77
N ASN A 119 5.15 -10.56 -10.77
CA ASN A 119 4.03 -9.61 -10.72
C ASN A 119 2.67 -10.32 -10.62
#